data_AF-A0A241WJA3-F1
#
_entry.id   AF-A0A241WJA3-F1
#
_cell.length_a   1.000
_cell.length_b   1.000
_cell.length_c   1.000
_cell.angle_alpha   90.00
_cell.angle_beta   90.00
_cell.angle_gamma   90.00
#
_symmetry.space_group_name_H-M   'P 1'
#
loop_
_entity.id
_entity.type
_entity.pdbx_description
1 polymer ?
#
loop_
_entity_poly.entity_id
_entity_poly.type
_entity_poly.pdbx_seq_one_letter_code
_entity_poly.pdbx_strand_id
1 'polypeptide(L)'
;MKKYIPTTLILLMIWLTASAFIAYQGQFISSYLKSRGMLQEEYAYPLDGVLFCITAYAIVILNYAFLLLSPFSIRHPFISFLLFSIIPVSFTCISFLGAMHASSYWDALIIVMLFTFFLHFLLLPFLLPLHRKYIYLRRETNRSSRQY
;
A
#
# COMPACT_ATOMS: atom_id res chain seq x y z
N MET A 1 -15.50 15.34 -20.37
CA MET A 1 -14.77 14.20 -19.77
C MET A 1 -15.11 14.13 -18.28
N LYS A 2 -15.88 13.15 -17.82
CA LYS A 2 -16.07 12.96 -16.37
C LYS A 2 -14.75 12.47 -15.78
N LYS A 3 -14.09 13.30 -14.96
CA LYS A 3 -12.94 12.90 -14.14
C LYS A 3 -13.45 11.95 -13.06
N TYR A 4 -13.57 10.66 -13.40
CA TYR A 4 -13.81 9.64 -12.40
C TYR A 4 -12.56 9.54 -11.53
N ILE A 5 -12.70 9.80 -10.23
CA ILE A 5 -11.66 9.48 -9.26
C ILE A 5 -11.53 7.95 -9.29
N PRO A 6 -10.35 7.39 -9.62
CA PRO A 6 -10.17 5.95 -9.63
C PRO A 6 -10.46 5.40 -8.23
N THR A 7 -11.18 4.28 -8.16
CA THR A 7 -11.58 3.61 -6.91
C THR A 7 -10.39 3.36 -5.98
N THR A 8 -9.20 3.16 -6.54
CA THR A 8 -7.94 3.02 -5.79
C THR A 8 -7.58 4.25 -4.95
N LEU A 9 -7.85 5.47 -5.43
CA LEU A 9 -7.61 6.70 -4.65
C LEU A 9 -8.61 6.86 -3.51
N ILE A 10 -9.88 6.46 -3.72
CA ILE A 10 -10.88 6.47 -2.64
C ILE A 10 -10.47 5.49 -1.53
N LEU A 11 -10.08 4.27 -1.91
CA LEU A 11 -9.59 3.26 -0.98
C LEU A 11 -8.32 3.72 -0.25
N LEU A 12 -7.41 4.42 -0.94
CA LEU A 12 -6.23 5.01 -0.30
C LEU A 12 -6.62 6.07 0.74
N MET A 13 -7.58 6.95 0.44
CA MET A 13 -8.04 7.97 1.40
C MET A 13 -8.71 7.33 2.62
N ILE A 14 -9.53 6.29 2.42
CA ILE A 14 -10.12 5.52 3.53
C ILE A 14 -9.01 4.88 4.36
N TRP A 15 -8.02 4.24 3.72
CA TRP A 15 -6.91 3.60 4.38
C TRP A 15 -6.05 4.59 5.19
N LEU A 16 -5.74 5.76 4.61
CA LEU A 16 -5.00 6.83 5.30
C LEU A 16 -5.77 7.34 6.52
N THR A 17 -7.08 7.56 6.37
CA THR A 17 -7.94 8.04 7.46
C THR A 17 -8.01 7.02 8.60
N ALA A 18 -8.19 5.74 8.26
CA ALA A 18 -8.20 4.66 9.24
C ALA A 18 -6.84 4.53 9.94
N SER A 19 -5.74 4.61 9.19
CA SER A 19 -4.39 4.52 9.74
C SER A 19 -4.06 5.69 10.67
N ALA A 20 -4.43 6.91 10.28
CA ALA A 20 -4.28 8.10 11.13
C ALA A 20 -5.11 7.98 12.41
N PHE A 21 -6.35 7.48 12.32
CA PHE A 21 -7.19 7.24 13.49
C PHE A 21 -6.58 6.21 14.44
N ILE A 22 -6.06 5.10 13.92
CA ILE A 22 -5.38 4.07 14.73
C ILE A 22 -4.12 4.65 15.37
N ALA A 23 -3.31 5.41 14.64
CA ALA A 23 -2.10 6.03 15.17
C ALA A 23 -2.42 7.05 16.27
N TYR A 24 -3.52 7.81 16.11
CA TYR A 24 -4.02 8.72 17.15
C TYR A 24 -4.43 7.94 18.41
N GLN A 25 -5.23 6.88 18.25
CA GLN A 25 -5.66 6.05 19.40
C GLN A 25 -4.48 5.34 20.07
N GLY A 26 -3.45 4.98 19.30
CA GLY A 26 -2.24 4.34 19.80
C GLY A 26 -1.45 5.18 20.80
N GLN A 27 -1.67 6.49 20.86
CA GLN A 27 -1.03 7.39 21.84
C GLN A 27 -1.57 7.18 23.27
N PHE A 28 -2.77 6.63 23.42
CA PHE A 28 -3.38 6.39 24.73
C PHE A 28 -3.06 5.00 25.25
N ILE A 29 -2.74 4.91 26.53
CA ILE A 29 -2.42 3.63 27.17
C ILE A 29 -3.65 2.70 27.17
N SER A 30 -3.42 1.43 26.86
CA SER A 30 -4.49 0.43 26.93
C SER A 30 -4.89 0.12 28.37
N SER A 31 -6.14 -0.31 28.58
CA SER A 31 -6.64 -0.75 29.88
C SER A 31 -5.83 -1.91 30.47
N TYR A 32 -5.23 -2.76 29.61
CA TYR A 32 -4.35 -3.85 30.01
C TYR A 32 -3.04 -3.36 30.63
N LEU A 33 -2.38 -2.36 30.03
CA LEU A 33 -1.14 -1.82 30.59
C LEU A 33 -1.41 -1.00 31.85
N LYS A 34 -2.54 -0.30 31.88
CA LYS A 34 -3.00 0.42 33.08
C LYS A 34 -3.23 -0.54 34.26
N SER A 35 -3.79 -1.73 34.03
CA SER A 35 -3.98 -2.73 35.11
C SER A 35 -2.68 -3.38 35.58
N ARG A 36 -1.59 -3.25 34.80
CA ARG A 36 -0.22 -3.65 35.18
C ARG A 36 0.55 -2.54 35.92
N GLY A 37 -0.09 -1.42 36.20
CA GLY A 37 0.50 -0.31 36.97
C GLY A 37 1.30 0.69 36.15
N MET A 38 1.33 0.56 34.81
CA MET A 38 2.02 1.52 33.95
C MET A 38 1.23 2.84 33.90
N LEU A 39 1.94 3.95 34.09
CA LEU A 39 1.38 5.29 33.99
C LEU A 39 1.40 5.78 32.53
N GLN A 40 0.50 6.69 32.18
CA GLN A 40 0.45 7.26 30.83
C GLN A 40 1.75 8.01 30.46
N GLU A 41 2.43 8.60 31.44
CA GLU A 41 3.71 9.32 31.25
C GLU A 41 4.87 8.39 30.89
N GLU A 42 4.79 7.12 31.30
CA GLU A 42 5.78 6.09 30.99
C GLU A 42 5.53 5.45 29.61
N TYR A 43 4.32 5.63 29.06
CA TYR A 43 3.92 5.07 27.77
C TYR A 43 4.40 5.96 26.61
N ALA A 44 5.61 5.68 26.12
CA ALA A 44 6.20 6.36 24.98
C ALA A 44 5.75 5.71 23.66
N TYR A 45 4.62 6.16 23.11
CA TYR A 45 4.20 5.73 21.78
C TYR A 45 5.05 6.40 20.68
N PRO A 46 5.69 5.63 19.79
CA PRO A 46 6.59 6.17 18.75
C PRO A 46 5.82 6.71 17.55
N LEU A 47 5.06 7.79 17.75
CA LEU A 47 4.15 8.35 16.75
C LEU A 47 4.85 8.66 15.42
N ASP A 48 6.01 9.31 15.45
CA ASP A 48 6.74 9.72 14.24
C ASP A 48 7.15 8.50 13.39
N GLY A 49 7.61 7.43 14.04
CA GLY A 49 7.96 6.18 13.37
C GLY A 49 6.74 5.50 12.74
N VAL A 50 5.59 5.53 13.43
CA VAL A 50 4.34 4.98 12.91
C VAL A 50 3.82 5.80 11.71
N LEU A 51 3.84 7.13 11.80
CA LEU A 51 3.44 8.01 10.70
C LEU A 51 4.36 7.85 9.47
N PHE A 52 5.66 7.66 9.70
CA PHE A 52 6.60 7.32 8.63
C PHE A 52 6.20 6.01 7.95
N CYS A 53 5.93 4.94 8.71
CA CYS A 53 5.52 3.65 8.17
C CYS A 53 4.21 3.75 7.35
N ILE A 54 3.23 4.49 7.86
CA ILE A 54 1.95 4.74 7.16
C ILE A 54 2.21 5.45 5.82
N THR A 55 3.05 6.49 5.83
CA THR A 55 3.36 7.28 4.64
C THR A 55 4.16 6.47 3.62
N ALA A 56 5.15 5.71 4.09
CA ALA A 56 5.94 4.79 3.27
C ALA A 56 5.04 3.79 2.55
N TYR A 57 4.12 3.16 3.28
CA TYR A 57 3.21 2.19 2.68
C TYR A 57 2.16 2.84 1.76
N ALA A 58 1.74 4.08 2.02
CA ALA A 58 0.90 4.84 1.10
C ALA A 58 1.57 5.03 -0.28
N ILE A 59 2.88 5.27 -0.32
CA ILE A 59 3.67 5.36 -1.56
C ILE A 59 3.63 4.02 -2.31
N VAL A 60 3.73 2.90 -1.60
CA VAL A 60 3.62 1.56 -2.17
C VAL A 60 2.24 1.32 -2.78
N ILE A 61 1.16 1.71 -2.10
CA ILE A 61 -0.22 1.61 -2.64
C ILE A 61 -0.38 2.47 -3.90
N LEU A 62 0.13 3.71 -3.89
CA LEU A 62 0.10 4.60 -5.05
C LEU A 62 0.86 4.01 -6.24
N ASN A 63 2.04 3.42 -5.98
CA ASN A 63 2.84 2.72 -7.00
C ASN A 63 2.01 1.63 -7.71
N TYR A 64 1.25 0.82 -6.96
CA TYR A 64 0.34 -0.16 -7.56
C TYR A 64 -0.82 0.46 -8.32
N ALA A 65 -1.40 1.54 -7.82
CA ALA A 65 -2.46 2.25 -8.54
C ALA A 65 -1.96 2.74 -9.91
N PHE A 66 -0.76 3.30 -9.97
CA PHE A 66 -0.13 3.69 -11.24
C PHE A 66 0.19 2.49 -12.14
N LEU A 67 0.71 1.40 -11.59
CA LEU A 67 0.98 0.17 -12.36
C LEU A 67 -0.30 -0.39 -13.02
N LEU A 68 -1.44 -0.34 -12.32
CA LEU A 68 -2.70 -0.90 -12.80
C LEU A 68 -3.48 0.03 -13.74
N LEU A 69 -3.36 1.35 -13.56
CA LEU A 69 -4.19 2.33 -14.27
C LEU A 69 -3.47 3.08 -15.39
N SER A 70 -2.13 3.14 -15.37
CA SER A 70 -1.37 3.92 -16.34
C SER A 70 -1.50 3.37 -17.77
N PRO A 71 -1.74 4.23 -18.79
CA PRO A 71 -1.71 3.81 -20.20
C PRO A 71 -0.37 3.19 -20.61
N PHE A 72 0.73 3.69 -20.05
CA PHE A 72 2.07 3.15 -20.29
C PHE A 72 2.16 1.71 -19.82
N SER A 73 1.65 1.43 -18.61
CA SER A 73 1.60 0.08 -18.05
C SER A 73 0.82 -0.86 -18.94
N ILE A 74 -0.33 -0.43 -19.46
CA ILE A 74 -1.15 -1.22 -20.39
C ILE A 74 -0.36 -1.59 -21.65
N ARG A 75 0.38 -0.64 -22.24
CA ARG A 75 1.14 -0.86 -23.47
C ARG A 75 2.43 -1.68 -23.28
N HIS A 76 3.10 -1.51 -22.14
CA HIS A 76 4.39 -2.15 -21.86
C HIS A 76 4.36 -2.89 -20.51
N PRO A 77 3.68 -4.06 -20.43
CA PRO A 77 3.47 -4.79 -19.18
C PRO A 77 4.76 -5.15 -18.44
N PHE A 78 5.71 -5.78 -19.13
CA PHE A 78 6.93 -6.29 -18.51
C PHE A 78 7.86 -5.16 -18.06
N ILE A 79 8.03 -4.15 -18.90
CA ILE A 79 8.86 -2.98 -18.59
C ILE A 79 8.27 -2.23 -17.39
N SER A 80 6.94 -2.03 -17.40
CA SER A 80 6.27 -1.35 -16.29
C SER A 80 6.35 -2.20 -15.02
N PHE A 81 6.12 -3.51 -15.11
CA PHE A 81 6.29 -4.39 -13.96
C PHE A 81 7.69 -4.24 -13.33
N LEU A 82 8.76 -4.27 -14.13
CA LEU A 82 10.13 -4.06 -13.65
C LEU A 82 10.33 -2.68 -13.01
N LEU A 83 9.89 -1.61 -13.66
CA LEU A 83 10.02 -0.24 -13.12
C LEU A 83 9.26 -0.08 -11.80
N PHE A 84 8.01 -0.55 -11.75
CA PHE A 84 7.16 -0.50 -10.57
C PHE A 84 7.58 -1.51 -9.49
N SER A 85 8.54 -2.41 -9.76
CA SER A 85 9.14 -3.30 -8.75
C SER A 85 10.17 -2.57 -7.88
N ILE A 86 10.76 -1.47 -8.36
CA ILE A 86 11.80 -0.73 -7.64
C ILE A 86 11.31 -0.29 -6.27
N ILE A 87 10.09 0.25 -6.19
CA ILE A 87 9.50 0.75 -4.94
C ILE A 87 9.32 -0.38 -3.91
N PRO A 88 8.55 -1.45 -4.15
CA PRO A 88 8.36 -2.51 -3.16
C PRO A 88 9.68 -3.21 -2.78
N VAL A 89 10.63 -3.38 -3.70
CA VAL A 89 11.96 -3.92 -3.39
C VAL A 89 12.72 -2.98 -2.45
N SER A 90 12.81 -1.69 -2.80
CA SER A 90 13.55 -0.70 -2.02
C SER A 90 12.98 -0.54 -0.61
N PHE A 91 11.65 -0.45 -0.47
CA PHE A 91 11.01 -0.37 0.84
C PHE A 91 11.15 -1.65 1.66
N THR A 92 11.19 -2.82 1.01
CA THR A 92 11.49 -4.09 1.72
C THR A 92 12.91 -4.06 2.27
N CYS A 93 13.90 -3.67 1.44
CA CYS A 93 15.29 -3.53 1.90
C CYS A 93 15.43 -2.51 3.04
N ILE A 94 14.79 -1.33 2.92
CA ILE A 94 14.79 -0.30 3.97
C ILE A 94 14.18 -0.85 5.27
N SER A 95 13.10 -1.62 5.17
CA SER A 95 12.44 -2.20 6.36
C SER A 95 13.36 -3.17 7.10
N PHE A 96 14.07 -4.04 6.36
CA PHE A 96 15.05 -4.96 6.95
C PHE A 96 16.26 -4.25 7.56
N LEU A 97 16.80 -3.22 6.88
CA LEU A 97 17.91 -2.43 7.40
C LEU A 97 17.48 -1.62 8.64
N GLY A 98 16.25 -1.09 8.65
CA GLY A 98 15.69 -0.34 9.78
C GLY A 98 15.52 -1.19 11.04
N ALA A 99 15.13 -2.46 10.91
CA ALA A 99 14.99 -3.36 12.05
C ALA A 99 16.31 -3.72 12.75
N MET A 100 17.47 -3.51 12.11
CA MET A 100 18.76 -3.68 12.77
C MET A 100 19.03 -2.61 13.84
N HIS A 101 18.26 -1.51 13.84
CA HIS A 101 18.56 -0.33 14.63
C HIS A 101 17.37 0.24 15.42
N ALA A 102 16.17 -0.34 15.37
CA ALA A 102 14.98 0.33 15.90
C ALA A 102 13.82 -0.58 16.35
N SER A 103 12.86 0.05 17.05
CA SER A 103 11.76 -0.51 17.85
C SER A 103 10.68 -1.29 17.08
N SER A 104 9.80 -1.96 17.84
CA SER A 104 8.76 -2.92 17.40
C SER A 104 7.84 -2.51 16.24
N TYR A 105 7.69 -1.22 15.91
CA TYR A 105 6.93 -0.81 14.72
C TYR A 105 7.61 -1.19 13.40
N TRP A 106 8.93 -1.40 13.39
CA TRP A 106 9.66 -1.90 12.21
C TRP A 106 9.29 -3.34 11.88
N ASP A 107 9.00 -4.17 12.89
CA ASP A 107 8.58 -5.56 12.68
C ASP A 107 7.27 -5.63 11.90
N ALA A 108 6.30 -4.78 12.28
CA ALA A 108 5.04 -4.66 11.56
C ALA A 108 5.25 -4.21 10.10
N LEU A 109 6.14 -3.24 9.87
CA LEU A 109 6.48 -2.80 8.52
C LEU A 109 7.14 -3.92 7.70
N ILE A 110 8.07 -4.68 8.28
CA ILE A 110 8.71 -5.83 7.61
C ILE A 110 7.67 -6.84 7.19
N ILE A 111 6.77 -7.23 8.09
CA ILE A 111 5.73 -8.22 7.80
C ILE A 111 4.89 -7.75 6.61
N VAL A 112 4.41 -6.51 6.66
CA VAL A 112 3.58 -5.93 5.59
C VAL A 112 4.34 -5.84 4.26
N MET A 113 5.60 -5.42 4.30
CA MET A 113 6.45 -5.31 3.10
C MET A 113 6.80 -6.68 2.52
N LEU A 114 7.04 -7.70 3.34
CA LEU A 114 7.24 -9.08 2.90
C LEU A 114 6.01 -9.62 2.18
N PHE A 115 4.82 -9.47 2.78
CA PHE A 115 3.57 -9.86 2.12
C PHE A 115 3.38 -9.13 0.80
N THR A 116 3.71 -7.84 0.76
CA THR A 116 3.64 -7.04 -0.46
C THR A 116 4.66 -7.49 -1.50
N PHE A 117 5.87 -7.83 -1.09
CA PHE A 117 6.91 -8.36 -1.96
C PHE A 117 6.48 -9.69 -2.57
N PHE A 118 5.97 -10.63 -1.76
CA PHE A 118 5.42 -11.88 -2.26
C PHE A 118 4.22 -11.65 -3.19
N LEU A 119 3.31 -10.74 -2.84
CA LEU A 119 2.20 -10.40 -3.73
C LEU A 119 2.72 -9.88 -5.08
N HIS A 120 3.72 -9.00 -5.05
CA HIS A 120 4.32 -8.39 -6.24
C HIS A 120 4.97 -9.40 -7.18
N PHE A 121 5.79 -10.31 -6.65
CA PHE A 121 6.57 -11.22 -7.50
C PHE A 121 5.87 -12.55 -7.77
N LEU A 122 4.97 -12.98 -6.90
CA LEU A 122 4.37 -14.32 -6.94
C LEU A 122 2.95 -14.30 -7.50
N LEU A 123 2.16 -13.27 -7.17
CA LEU A 123 0.75 -13.16 -7.58
C LEU A 123 0.55 -12.19 -8.74
N LEU A 124 1.17 -11.01 -8.68
CA LEU A 124 0.95 -9.94 -9.65
C LEU A 124 1.25 -10.32 -11.11
N PRO A 125 2.27 -11.14 -11.44
CA PRO A 125 2.52 -11.56 -12.82
C PRO A 125 1.36 -12.34 -13.43
N PHE A 126 0.58 -13.04 -12.61
CA PHE A 126 -0.62 -13.77 -13.05
C PHE A 126 -1.87 -12.89 -13.04
N LEU A 127 -2.00 -12.00 -12.06
CA LEU A 127 -3.15 -11.10 -11.91
C LEU A 127 -3.16 -9.98 -12.97
N LEU A 128 -2.00 -9.46 -13.37
CA LEU A 128 -1.88 -8.39 -14.36
C LEU A 128 -2.50 -8.77 -15.73
N PRO A 129 -2.17 -9.92 -16.33
CA PRO A 129 -2.81 -10.40 -17.55
C PRO A 129 -4.33 -10.59 -17.40
N LEU A 130 -4.79 -11.18 -16.29
CA LEU A 130 -6.21 -11.39 -16.00
C LEU A 130 -6.97 -10.06 -15.94
N HIS A 131 -6.51 -9.13 -15.11
CA HIS A 131 -7.09 -7.79 -14.97
C HIS A 131 -7.18 -7.07 -16.32
N ARG A 132 -6.15 -7.20 -17.16
CA ARG A 132 -6.12 -6.60 -18.50
C ARG A 132 -7.12 -7.25 -19.44
N LYS A 133 -7.26 -8.58 -19.43
CA LYS A 133 -8.26 -9.29 -20.25
C LYS A 133 -9.66 -8.73 -19.99
N TYR A 134 -10.04 -8.54 -18.72
CA TYR A 134 -11.34 -7.96 -18.36
C TYR A 134 -11.50 -6.50 -18.76
N ILE A 135 -10.47 -5.66 -18.62
CA ILE A 135 -10.54 -4.25 -19.02
C ILE A 135 -10.59 -4.08 -20.54
N TYR A 136 -9.81 -4.86 -21.29
CA TYR A 136 -9.75 -4.76 -22.75
C TYR A 136 -11.07 -5.22 -23.39
N LEU A 137 -11.61 -6.37 -22.95
CA LEU A 137 -12.92 -6.85 -23.37
C LEU A 137 -14.00 -5.79 -23.13
N ARG A 138 -14.02 -5.16 -21.93
CA ARG A 138 -14.99 -4.12 -21.61
C ARG A 138 -14.85 -2.85 -22.46
N ARG A 139 -13.64 -2.51 -22.90
CA ARG A 139 -13.41 -1.35 -23.79
C ARG A 139 -13.87 -1.64 -25.22
N GLU A 140 -13.67 -2.85 -25.73
CA GLU A 140 -14.14 -3.26 -27.06
C GLU A 140 -15.67 -3.33 -27.12
N THR A 141 -16.33 -3.91 -26.10
CA THR A 141 -17.81 -3.94 -26.03
C THR A 141 -18.42 -2.54 -25.95
N ASN A 142 -17.80 -1.61 -25.22
CA ASN A 142 -18.26 -0.21 -25.18
C ASN A 142 -17.96 0.58 -26.46
N ARG A 143 -17.05 0.10 -27.32
CA ARG A 143 -16.73 0.73 -28.60
C ARG A 143 -17.73 0.29 -29.67
N SER A 144 -18.06 -1.00 -29.72
CA SER A 144 -19.08 -1.52 -30.64
C SER A 144 -20.47 -0.97 -30.33
N SER A 145 -20.83 -0.81 -29.04
CA SER A 145 -22.13 -0.25 -28.64
C SER A 145 -22.29 1.25 -28.90
N ARG A 146 -21.25 1.96 -29.34
CA ARG A 146 -21.31 3.38 -29.73
C ARG A 146 -21.35 3.58 -31.24
N GLN A 147 -21.19 2.50 -32.01
CA GLN A 147 -21.28 2.52 -33.47
C GLN A 147 -22.69 2.15 -33.99
N TYR A 148 -23.60 1.84 -33.07
CA TYR A 148 -25.04 1.68 -33.29
C TYR A 148 -25.77 2.71 -32.42
#